data_AF-A0A645C4E6-F1
#
_entry.id   AF-A0A645C4E6-F1
#
_cell.length_a   1.000
_cell.length_b   1.000
_cell.length_c   1.000
_cell.angle_alpha   90.00
_cell.angle_beta   90.00
_cell.angle_gamma   90.00
#
_symmetry.space_group_name_H-M   'P 1'
#
loop_
_entity.id
_entity.type
_entity.pdbx_description
1 polymer ?
#
loop_
_entity_poly.entity_id
_entity_poly.type
_entity_poly.pdbx_seq_one_letter_code
_entity_poly.pdbx_strand_id
1 'polypeptide(L)' 'MGQPALLHGKYSLSLCLENGIGGFDLAFGYEAVARAYHALGDSAAAAKNKSLGLAACERIDEQDDRDYALASFSDL' A
#
# COMPACT_ATOMS: atom_id res chain seq x y z
N MET A 1 -6.18 16.86 -3.72
CA MET A 1 -4.83 16.42 -3.32
C MET A 1 -4.51 14.97 -3.74
N GLY A 2 -5.40 14.24 -4.41
CA GLY A 2 -5.18 12.82 -4.77
C GLY A 2 -4.14 12.58 -5.88
N GLN A 3 -4.04 13.42 -6.93
CA GLN A 3 -3.07 13.19 -8.01
C GLN A 3 -1.60 13.25 -7.55
N PRO A 4 -1.16 14.25 -6.76
CA PRO A 4 0.21 14.25 -6.24
C PRO A 4 0.50 13.05 -5.34
N ALA A 5 -0.45 12.66 -4.48
CA ALA A 5 -0.33 11.47 -3.64
C ALA A 5 -0.18 10.20 -4.50
N LEU A 6 -0.94 10.08 -5.58
CA LEU A 6 -0.85 8.94 -6.49
C LEU A 6 0.50 8.88 -7.20
N LEU A 7 1.02 10.03 -7.64
CA LEU A 7 2.32 10.12 -8.29
C LEU A 7 3.44 9.65 -7.36
N HIS A 8 3.50 10.20 -6.15
CA HIS A 8 4.55 9.84 -5.18
C HIS A 8 4.36 8.43 -4.61
N GLY A 9 3.12 8.00 -4.37
CA GLY A 9 2.82 6.63 -3.94
C GLY A 9 3.27 5.59 -4.97
N LYS A 10 2.99 5.83 -6.26
CA LYS A 10 3.45 4.94 -7.35
C LYS A 10 4.97 4.88 -7.44
N TYR A 11 5.65 6.01 -7.26
CA TYR A 11 7.11 6.05 -7.29
C TYR A 11 7.73 5.32 -6.10
N SER A 12 7.21 5.52 -4.88
CA SER A 12 7.66 4.76 -3.70
C SER A 12 7.45 3.26 -3.88
N LEU A 13 6.27 2.87 -4.37
CA LEU A 13 5.95 1.48 -4.67
C LEU A 13 6.87 0.90 -5.76
N SER A 14 7.19 1.66 -6.81
CA SER A 14 8.08 1.17 -7.87
C SER A 14 9.49 0.92 -7.35
N LEU A 15 10.02 1.80 -6.48
CA LEU A 15 11.31 1.56 -5.83
C LEU A 15 11.32 0.25 -5.03
N CYS A 16 10.23 -0.06 -4.32
CA CYS A 16 10.14 -1.32 -3.60
C CYS A 16 10.17 -2.52 -4.55
N LEU A 17 9.37 -2.47 -5.62
CA LEU A 17 9.28 -3.56 -6.61
C LEU A 17 10.59 -3.75 -7.39
N GLU A 18 11.22 -2.67 -7.82
CA GLU A 18 12.46 -2.68 -8.61
C GLU A 18 13.65 -3.20 -7.80
N ASN A 19 13.68 -2.94 -6.50
CA ASN A 19 14.79 -3.33 -5.62
C ASN A 19 14.50 -4.60 -4.79
N GLY A 20 13.35 -5.25 -4.99
CA GLY A 20 12.97 -6.46 -4.25
C GLY A 20 12.73 -6.21 -2.75
N ILE A 21 12.36 -4.98 -2.38
CA ILE A 21 12.01 -4.61 -1.00
C ILE A 21 10.59 -5.12 -0.74
N GLY A 22 10.46 -5.98 0.28
CA GLY A 22 9.21 -6.62 0.68
C GLY A 22 8.68 -6.10 2.02
N GLY A 23 7.84 -6.91 2.67
CA GLY A 23 7.37 -6.66 4.04
C GLY A 23 6.69 -5.30 4.21
N PHE A 24 7.13 -4.57 5.22
CA PHE A 24 6.51 -3.33 5.69
C PHE A 24 6.52 -2.23 4.63
N ASP A 25 7.67 -1.97 3.99
CA ASP A 25 7.80 -0.91 2.97
C ASP A 25 6.88 -1.20 1.76
N LEU A 26 6.83 -2.45 1.32
CA LEU A 26 5.98 -2.84 0.20
C LEU A 26 4.49 -2.73 0.55
N ALA A 27 4.10 -3.13 1.76
CA ALA A 27 2.73 -2.98 2.24
C ALA A 27 2.29 -1.52 2.22
N PHE A 28 3.09 -0.61 2.77
CA PHE A 28 2.77 0.82 2.80
C PHE A 28 2.89 1.50 1.43
N GLY A 29 3.75 1.00 0.52
CA GLY A 29 3.76 1.44 -0.87
C GLY A 29 2.42 1.18 -1.57
N TYR A 30 1.85 -0.01 -1.39
CA TYR A 30 0.51 -0.33 -1.90
C TYR A 30 -0.61 0.43 -1.18
N GLU A 31 -0.50 0.60 0.14
CA GLU A 31 -1.45 1.35 0.97
C GLU A 31 -1.58 2.80 0.50
N ALA A 32 -0.45 3.49 0.28
CA ALA A 32 -0.43 4.87 -0.16
C ALA A 32 -1.09 5.03 -1.54
N VAL A 33 -0.83 4.09 -2.46
CA VAL A 33 -1.46 4.07 -3.79
C VAL A 33 -2.96 3.79 -3.66
N ALA A 34 -3.37 2.87 -2.79
CA ALA A 34 -4.78 2.55 -2.54
C ALA A 34 -5.55 3.78 -2.03
N ARG A 35 -5.02 4.50 -1.03
CA ARG A 35 -5.62 5.74 -0.53
C ARG A 35 -5.68 6.84 -1.57
N ALA A 36 -4.62 6.98 -2.38
CA ALA A 36 -4.61 7.99 -3.43
C ALA A 36 -5.71 7.72 -4.47
N TYR A 37 -5.92 6.47 -4.87
CA TYR A 37 -7.04 6.10 -5.75
C TYR A 37 -8.41 6.28 -5.09
N HIS A 38 -8.53 5.90 -3.81
CA HIS A 38 -9.77 6.10 -3.04
C HIS A 38 -10.15 7.60 -3.00
N ALA A 39 -9.18 8.48 -2.71
CA ALA A 39 -9.37 9.93 -2.70
C ALA A 39 -9.68 10.52 -4.09
N LEU A 40 -9.38 9.80 -5.17
CA LEU A 40 -9.72 10.15 -6.55
C LEU A 40 -11.04 9.54 -7.03
N GLY A 41 -11.69 8.71 -6.22
CA GLY A 41 -12.94 8.03 -6.56
C GLY A 41 -12.77 6.78 -7.43
N ASP A 42 -11.54 6.27 -7.62
CA ASP A 42 -11.28 5.04 -8.36
C ASP A 42 -11.26 3.83 -7.41
N SER A 43 -12.46 3.38 -7.02
CA SER A 43 -12.62 2.27 -6.07
C SER A 43 -12.04 0.95 -6.57
N ALA A 44 -12.01 0.73 -7.89
CA ALA A 44 -11.46 -0.50 -8.46
C ALA A 44 -9.94 -0.55 -8.30
N ALA A 45 -9.26 0.55 -8.62
CA ALA A 45 -7.82 0.67 -8.41
C ALA A 45 -7.45 0.69 -6.92
N ALA A 46 -8.26 1.33 -6.08
CA ALA A 46 -8.08 1.30 -4.63
C ALA A 46 -8.15 -0.14 -4.08
N ALA A 47 -9.21 -0.89 -4.41
CA ALA A 47 -9.39 -2.27 -3.96
C ALA A 47 -8.27 -3.20 -4.44
N LYS A 48 -7.81 -3.03 -5.69
CA LYS A 48 -6.68 -3.78 -6.23
C LYS A 48 -5.41 -3.56 -5.41
N ASN A 49 -5.07 -2.31 -5.11
CA ASN A 49 -3.86 -2.01 -4.34
C ASN A 49 -4.00 -2.42 -2.87
N LYS A 50 -5.20 -2.27 -2.27
CA LYS A 50 -5.49 -2.81 -0.93
C LYS A 50 -5.19 -4.31 -0.85
N SER A 51 -5.70 -5.09 -1.80
CA SER A 51 -5.46 -6.55 -1.82
C SER A 51 -3.98 -6.90 -1.94
N LEU A 52 -3.21 -6.17 -2.75
CA LEU A 52 -1.76 -6.38 -2.88
C LEU A 52 -1.00 -5.98 -1.62
N GLY A 53 -1.40 -4.89 -0.97
CA GLY A 53 -0.84 -4.45 0.31
C GLY A 53 -1.08 -5.46 1.42
N LEU A 54 -2.30 -6.01 1.54
CA LEU A 54 -2.62 -7.07 2.50
C LEU A 54 -1.76 -8.33 2.28
N ALA A 55 -1.56 -8.74 1.02
CA ALA A 55 -0.67 -9.85 0.71
C ALA A 55 0.82 -9.55 1.03
N ALA A 56 1.23 -8.27 1.02
CA ALA A 56 2.55 -7.88 1.50
C ALA A 56 2.65 -7.95 3.04
N CYS A 57 1.57 -7.60 3.77
CA CYS A 57 1.52 -7.74 5.23
C CYS A 57 1.74 -9.18 5.70
N GLU A 58 1.23 -10.18 4.96
CA GLU A 58 1.44 -11.61 5.27
C GLU A 58 2.93 -12.01 5.31
N ARG A 59 3.80 -11.21 4.69
CA ARG A 59 5.26 -11.44 4.63
C ARG A 59 6.05 -10.59 5.62
N ILE A 60 5.39 -9.89 6.54
CA ILE A 60 6.03 -9.18 7.65
C ILE A 60 6.24 -10.19 8.78
N ASP A 61 7.50 -10.42 9.18
CA ASP A 61 7.85 -11.43 10.19
C ASP A 61 7.42 -11.00 11.60
N GLU A 62 7.72 -9.76 11.98
CA GLU A 62 7.38 -9.20 13.28
C GLU A 62 5.86 -9.02 13.42
N GLN A 63 5.30 -9.57 14.49
CA GLN A 63 3.85 -9.63 14.65
C GLN A 63 3.26 -8.26 14.89
N ASP A 64 3.89 -7.44 15.73
CA ASP A 64 3.39 -6.09 16.03
C ASP A 64 3.38 -5.20 14.79
N ASP A 65 4.43 -5.29 13.95
CA ASP A 65 4.53 -4.58 12.68
C ASP A 65 3.45 -5.04 11.69
N ARG A 66 3.21 -6.35 11.62
CA ARG A 66 2.17 -6.93 10.75
C ARG A 66 0.78 -6.47 11.18
N ASP A 67 0.49 -6.53 12.48
CA ASP A 67 -0.80 -6.14 13.03
C ASP A 67 -1.04 -4.63 12.82
N TYR A 68 0.01 -3.80 12.98
CA TYR A 68 -0.03 -2.38 12.67
C TYR A 68 -0.31 -2.10 11.19
N ALA A 69 0.41 -2.80 10.29
CA ALA A 69 0.22 -2.65 8.85
C ALA A 69 -1.20 -3.07 8.45
N LEU A 70 -1.72 -4.20 8.95
CA LEU A 70 -3.09 -4.66 8.70
C LEU A 70 -4.14 -3.65 9.15
N ALA A 71 -3.98 -3.05 10.34
CA ALA A 71 -4.89 -2.03 10.86
C ALA A 71 -4.97 -0.78 9.96
N SER A 72 -3.86 -0.45 9.29
CA SER A 72 -3.78 0.71 8.37
C SER A 72 -4.63 0.55 7.11
N PHE A 73 -5.15 -0.65 6.81
CA PHE A 73 -6.06 -0.91 5.69
C PHE A 73 -7.55 -0.96 6.10
N SER A 74 -7.88 -0.73 7.37
CA SER A 74 -9.24 -0.94 7.91
C SER A 74 -10.29 0.03 7.37
N ASP A 75 -9.87 1.21 6.92
CA ASP A 75 -10.73 2.31 6.43
C ASP A 75 -10.65 2.55 4.91
N LEU A 76 -9.96 1.66 4.18
CA LEU A 76 -9.86 1.64 2.71
C LEU A 76 -10.96 0.82 2.03
#